data_AF-A0A954FA83-F1
#
_entry.id   AF-A0A954FA83-F1
#
_cell.length_a   1.000
_cell.length_b   1.000
_cell.length_c   1.000
_cell.angle_alpha   90.00
_cell.angle_beta   90.00
_cell.angle_gamma   90.00
#
_symmetry.space_group_name_H-M   'P 1'
#
loop_
_entity.id
_entity.type
_entity.pdbx_description
1 polymer ?
#
loop_
_entity_poly.entity_id
_entity_poly.type
_entity_poly.pdbx_seq_one_letter_code
_entity_poly.pdbx_strand_id
1 'polypeptide(L)'
;MLILTEPVTAEYVLSVFQDQHRQIFLLEHDMLPREELTMETTVEEWQYQCDYLEWRPLGRAWNDAWGIDLADEEWRAVLTPKRKKTLGGVCELIAQHASAPVIREETFFGKPCRPASAFLTIRALLKEAGADVSKIAPSTPLIPYTNQFADTFRWSIANLAPGVMPGAKIMNWDHYRGADISLLWMTGTLPFALMFSLGSRSLWPLLFPGGFLLLFLLFRVELHRRGGRQLQFGNLRTFRDLSELIAARAVFRS
;
A
#
# COMPACT_ATOMS: atom_id res chain seq x y z
N MET A 1 -16.96 16.34 6.38
CA MET A 1 -17.03 16.20 4.92
C MET A 1 -17.21 14.73 4.64
N LEU A 2 -18.24 14.40 3.86
CA LEU A 2 -18.50 13.03 3.40
C LEU A 2 -17.60 12.77 2.18
N ILE A 3 -17.12 11.54 2.06
CA ILE A 3 -16.41 11.10 0.86
C ILE A 3 -17.47 10.84 -0.21
N LEU A 4 -17.28 11.44 -1.38
CA LEU A 4 -18.12 11.15 -2.53
C LEU A 4 -17.49 10.02 -3.31
N THR A 5 -18.32 9.08 -3.74
CA THR A 5 -17.91 7.92 -4.52
C THR A 5 -18.72 7.87 -5.81
N GLU A 6 -18.07 7.51 -6.90
CA GLU A 6 -18.72 7.29 -8.21
C GLU A 6 -18.44 5.87 -8.71
N PRO A 7 -19.36 5.26 -9.47
CA PRO A 7 -19.08 4.02 -10.20
C PRO A 7 -17.85 4.20 -11.08
N VAL A 8 -16.99 3.17 -11.09
CA VAL A 8 -15.75 3.20 -11.88
C VAL A 8 -15.97 2.62 -13.27
N THR A 9 -15.11 3.00 -14.22
CA THR A 9 -15.07 2.37 -15.54
C THR A 9 -13.99 1.29 -15.59
N ALA A 10 -14.05 0.40 -16.58
CA ALA A 10 -13.02 -0.63 -16.76
C ALA A 10 -11.63 0.01 -16.99
N GLU A 11 -11.56 1.12 -17.74
CA GLU A 11 -10.31 1.85 -17.99
C GLU A 11 -9.72 2.45 -16.71
N TYR A 12 -10.58 2.95 -15.81
CA TYR A 12 -10.13 3.39 -14.50
C TYR A 12 -9.57 2.22 -13.68
N VAL A 13 -10.24 1.07 -13.66
CA VAL A 13 -9.74 -0.13 -12.96
C VAL A 13 -8.38 -0.57 -13.52
N LEU A 14 -8.23 -0.57 -14.86
CA LEU A 14 -6.94 -0.86 -15.50
C LEU A 14 -5.87 0.13 -15.05
N SER A 15 -6.17 1.43 -15.00
CA SER A 15 -5.22 2.46 -14.56
C SER A 15 -4.78 2.26 -13.10
N VAL A 16 -5.66 1.76 -12.23
CA VAL A 16 -5.33 1.38 -10.85
C VAL A 16 -4.38 0.19 -10.83
N PHE A 17 -4.64 -0.86 -11.63
CA PHE A 17 -3.73 -2.00 -11.72
C PHE A 17 -2.35 -1.63 -12.28
N GLN A 18 -2.31 -0.80 -13.33
CA GLN A 18 -1.07 -0.24 -13.85
C GLN A 18 -0.32 0.57 -12.78
N ASP A 19 -1.05 1.36 -11.98
CA ASP A 19 -0.47 2.15 -10.90
C ASP A 19 0.16 1.27 -9.82
N GLN A 20 -0.57 0.26 -9.36
CA GLN A 20 -0.07 -0.69 -8.37
C GLN A 20 1.15 -1.46 -8.87
N HIS A 21 1.11 -1.98 -10.10
CA HIS A 21 2.23 -2.66 -10.72
C HIS A 21 3.47 -1.76 -10.79
N ARG A 22 3.30 -0.49 -11.19
CA ARG A 22 4.38 0.50 -11.18
C ARG A 22 4.93 0.74 -9.78
N GLN A 23 4.07 0.89 -8.77
CA GLN A 23 4.48 1.16 -7.39
C GLN A 23 5.28 -0.01 -6.79
N ILE A 24 4.87 -1.25 -7.06
CA ILE A 24 5.59 -2.46 -6.62
C ILE A 24 6.97 -2.50 -7.25
N PHE A 25 7.07 -2.31 -8.58
CA PHE A 25 8.36 -2.32 -9.28
C PHE A 25 9.31 -1.22 -8.80
N LEU A 26 8.79 -0.01 -8.56
CA LEU A 26 9.60 1.08 -8.00
C LEU A 26 10.06 0.79 -6.58
N LEU A 27 9.22 0.13 -5.77
CA LEU A 27 9.55 -0.19 -4.39
C LEU A 27 10.57 -1.34 -4.27
N GLU A 28 10.43 -2.38 -5.09
CA GLU A 28 11.23 -3.62 -4.98
C GLU A 28 12.47 -3.63 -5.87
N HIS A 29 12.43 -2.92 -7.00
CA HIS A 29 13.47 -2.99 -8.03
C HIS A 29 14.05 -1.61 -8.41
N ASP A 30 13.50 -0.50 -7.86
CA ASP A 30 13.88 0.89 -8.19
C ASP A 30 13.89 1.15 -9.71
N MET A 31 12.97 0.51 -10.44
CA MET A 31 12.81 0.64 -11.89
C MET A 31 11.33 0.60 -12.29
N LEU A 32 11.02 1.06 -13.51
CA LEU A 32 9.69 0.93 -14.08
C LEU A 32 9.46 -0.48 -14.65
N PRO A 33 8.22 -0.98 -14.66
CA PRO A 33 7.90 -2.25 -15.32
C PRO A 33 8.25 -2.15 -16.81
N ARG A 34 8.80 -3.23 -17.36
CA ARG A 34 9.19 -3.28 -18.78
C ARG A 34 7.98 -3.39 -19.71
N GLU A 35 6.93 -4.05 -19.23
CA GLU A 35 5.70 -4.28 -19.95
C GLU A 35 4.55 -3.69 -19.14
N GLU A 36 3.74 -2.87 -19.80
CA GLU A 36 2.56 -2.26 -19.20
C GLU A 36 1.37 -3.22 -19.31
N LEU A 37 0.54 -3.27 -18.27
CA LEU A 37 -0.69 -4.04 -18.28
C LEU A 37 -1.69 -3.39 -19.24
N THR A 38 -2.32 -4.18 -20.09
CA THR A 38 -3.38 -3.74 -21.00
C THR A 38 -4.64 -4.59 -20.81
N MET A 39 -5.75 -4.23 -21.47
CA MET A 39 -6.98 -5.02 -21.43
C MET A 39 -6.80 -6.43 -22.01
N GLU A 40 -5.83 -6.58 -22.91
CA GLU A 40 -5.49 -7.82 -23.61
C GLU A 40 -4.53 -8.70 -22.82
N THR A 41 -3.84 -8.17 -21.81
CA THR A 41 -2.95 -8.96 -20.94
C THR A 41 -3.71 -10.15 -20.38
N THR A 42 -3.15 -11.34 -20.53
CA THR A 42 -3.81 -12.56 -20.05
C THR A 42 -3.80 -12.62 -18.53
N VAL A 43 -4.75 -13.34 -17.95
CA VAL A 43 -4.78 -13.56 -16.49
C VAL A 43 -3.52 -14.32 -16.03
N GLU A 44 -2.94 -15.19 -16.86
CA GLU A 44 -1.67 -15.88 -16.53
C GLU A 44 -0.51 -14.89 -16.40
N GLU A 45 -0.36 -13.96 -17.35
CA GLU A 45 0.68 -12.93 -17.33
C GLU A 45 0.49 -11.95 -16.16
N TRP A 46 -0.76 -11.57 -15.89
CA TRP A 46 -1.08 -10.71 -14.75
C TRP A 46 -0.83 -11.42 -13.40
N GLN A 47 -1.22 -12.69 -13.25
CA GLN A 47 -0.97 -13.47 -12.04
C GLN A 47 0.51 -13.63 -11.72
N TYR A 48 1.38 -13.73 -12.74
CA TYR A 48 2.84 -13.74 -12.56
C TYR A 48 3.32 -12.52 -11.75
N GLN A 49 2.66 -11.37 -11.93
CA GLN A 49 3.00 -10.11 -11.27
C GLN A 49 2.32 -9.97 -9.89
N CYS A 50 1.36 -10.84 -9.56
CA CYS A 50 0.66 -10.87 -8.27
C CYS A 50 1.10 -12.10 -7.44
N ASP A 51 2.40 -12.37 -7.37
CA ASP A 51 2.98 -13.49 -6.62
C ASP A 51 2.39 -14.88 -6.95
N TYR A 52 1.89 -15.07 -8.18
CA TYR A 52 1.22 -16.30 -8.61
C TYR A 52 0.03 -16.73 -7.74
N LEU A 53 -0.69 -15.77 -7.14
CA LEU A 53 -1.89 -16.07 -6.38
C LEU A 53 -2.92 -16.82 -7.24
N GLU A 54 -3.37 -17.96 -6.72
CA GLU A 54 -4.46 -18.73 -7.32
C GLU A 54 -5.74 -17.91 -7.42
N TRP A 55 -6.63 -18.27 -8.35
CA TRP A 55 -7.77 -17.42 -8.71
C TRP A 55 -8.73 -17.11 -7.54
N ARG A 56 -8.93 -18.05 -6.61
CA ARG A 56 -9.81 -17.84 -5.43
C ARG A 56 -9.27 -16.80 -4.46
N PRO A 57 -8.05 -16.96 -3.89
CA PRO A 57 -7.50 -15.94 -3.00
C PRO A 57 -7.32 -14.60 -3.72
N LEU A 58 -7.00 -14.61 -5.02
CA LEU A 58 -6.92 -13.39 -5.83
C LEU A 58 -8.27 -12.65 -5.89
N GLY A 59 -9.35 -13.35 -6.22
CA GLY A 59 -10.70 -12.75 -6.25
C GLY A 59 -11.13 -12.17 -4.90
N ARG A 60 -10.86 -12.88 -3.80
CA ARG A 60 -11.18 -12.39 -2.45
C ARG A 60 -10.36 -11.17 -2.06
N ALA A 61 -9.08 -11.13 -2.41
CA ALA A 61 -8.25 -9.95 -2.19
C ALA A 61 -8.80 -8.72 -2.94
N TRP A 62 -9.36 -8.92 -4.13
CA TRP A 62 -10.00 -7.83 -4.87
C TRP A 62 -11.38 -7.44 -4.34
N ASN A 63 -12.16 -8.38 -3.79
CA ASN A 63 -13.36 -8.06 -3.03
C ASN A 63 -13.02 -7.11 -1.87
N ASP A 64 -12.02 -7.48 -1.06
CA ASP A 64 -11.58 -6.68 0.09
C ASP A 64 -11.05 -5.30 -0.34
N ALA A 65 -10.22 -5.27 -1.39
CA ALA A 65 -9.62 -4.02 -1.86
C ALA A 65 -10.66 -3.05 -2.43
N TRP A 66 -11.59 -3.54 -3.25
CA TRP A 66 -12.61 -2.70 -3.89
C TRP A 66 -13.88 -2.50 -3.05
N GLY A 67 -13.99 -3.17 -1.90
CA GLY A 67 -15.18 -3.13 -1.05
C GLY A 67 -16.41 -3.73 -1.74
N ILE A 68 -16.21 -4.74 -2.58
CA ILE A 68 -17.27 -5.47 -3.30
C ILE A 68 -17.42 -6.89 -2.73
N ASP A 69 -18.59 -7.50 -2.93
CA ASP A 69 -18.90 -8.84 -2.41
C ASP A 69 -19.38 -9.75 -3.54
N LEU A 70 -18.43 -10.19 -4.37
CA LEU A 70 -18.69 -11.11 -5.49
C LEU A 70 -18.44 -12.57 -5.09
N ALA A 71 -19.24 -13.48 -5.63
CA ALA A 71 -19.10 -14.90 -5.40
C ALA A 71 -17.87 -15.49 -6.13
N ASP A 72 -17.37 -16.62 -5.62
CA ASP A 72 -16.24 -17.33 -6.24
C ASP A 72 -16.57 -17.72 -7.70
N GLU A 73 -17.82 -18.02 -8.04
CA GLU A 73 -18.26 -18.34 -9.40
C GLU A 73 -18.06 -17.18 -10.39
N GLU A 74 -18.33 -15.95 -9.95
CA GLU A 74 -18.17 -14.74 -10.78
C GLU A 74 -16.68 -14.49 -11.06
N TRP A 75 -15.85 -14.58 -10.01
CA TRP A 75 -14.40 -14.52 -10.15
C TRP A 75 -13.85 -15.62 -11.03
N ARG A 76 -14.36 -16.85 -10.89
CA ARG A 76 -13.95 -17.98 -11.73
C ARG A 76 -14.24 -17.72 -13.19
N ALA A 77 -15.36 -17.10 -13.52
CA ALA A 77 -15.76 -16.82 -14.90
C ALA A 77 -14.80 -15.87 -15.64
N VAL A 78 -14.13 -14.96 -14.91
CA VAL A 78 -13.17 -14.01 -15.48
C VAL A 78 -11.72 -14.40 -15.26
N LEU A 79 -11.40 -15.23 -14.26
CA LEU A 79 -10.02 -15.65 -13.97
C LEU A 79 -9.64 -17.01 -14.58
N THR A 80 -10.61 -17.84 -14.95
CA THR A 80 -10.37 -19.21 -15.46
C THR A 80 -10.98 -19.42 -16.85
N PRO A 81 -10.26 -20.05 -17.80
CA PRO A 81 -8.86 -20.49 -17.71
C PRO A 81 -7.87 -19.33 -17.94
N LYS A 82 -6.82 -19.26 -17.10
CA LYS A 82 -5.88 -18.11 -17.03
C LYS A 82 -5.20 -17.72 -18.35
N ARG A 83 -5.00 -18.67 -19.26
CA ARG A 83 -4.38 -18.45 -20.58
C ARG A 83 -5.31 -17.86 -21.65
N LYS A 84 -6.62 -17.92 -21.42
CA LYS A 84 -7.62 -17.44 -22.40
C LYS A 84 -8.35 -16.19 -21.93
N LYS A 85 -8.47 -16.03 -20.61
CA LYS A 85 -9.09 -14.86 -20.01
C LYS A 85 -8.09 -13.72 -19.94
N THR A 86 -8.60 -12.50 -20.04
CA THR A 86 -7.80 -11.28 -20.08
C THR A 86 -8.15 -10.36 -18.92
N LEU A 87 -7.26 -9.42 -18.64
CA LEU A 87 -7.44 -8.40 -17.62
C LEU A 87 -8.66 -7.51 -17.92
N GLY A 88 -9.01 -7.31 -19.20
CA GLY A 88 -10.22 -6.59 -19.59
C GLY A 88 -11.49 -7.16 -18.96
N GLY A 89 -11.67 -8.48 -18.96
CA GLY A 89 -12.83 -9.11 -18.32
C GLY A 89 -12.85 -8.94 -16.80
N VAL A 90 -11.68 -8.87 -16.16
CA VAL A 90 -11.53 -8.58 -14.73
C VAL A 90 -11.91 -7.12 -14.46
N CYS A 91 -11.40 -6.19 -15.26
CA CYS A 91 -11.69 -4.76 -15.15
C CYS A 91 -13.18 -4.47 -15.35
N GLU A 92 -13.82 -5.10 -16.33
CA GLU A 92 -15.26 -4.99 -16.59
C GLU A 92 -16.08 -5.51 -15.42
N LEU A 93 -15.71 -6.67 -14.85
CA LEU A 93 -16.41 -7.22 -13.69
C LEU A 93 -16.32 -6.25 -12.50
N ILE A 94 -15.12 -5.78 -12.16
CA ILE A 94 -14.95 -4.83 -11.05
C ILE A 94 -15.75 -3.55 -11.31
N ALA A 95 -15.70 -3.01 -12.53
CA ALA A 95 -16.40 -1.78 -12.88
C ALA A 95 -17.93 -1.84 -12.74
N GLN A 96 -18.52 -3.03 -12.87
CA GLN A 96 -19.96 -3.22 -12.67
C GLN A 96 -20.40 -3.08 -11.21
N HIS A 97 -19.50 -3.28 -10.25
CA HIS A 97 -19.84 -3.37 -8.83
C HIS A 97 -19.11 -2.35 -7.96
N ALA A 98 -17.94 -1.87 -8.39
CA ALA A 98 -17.10 -1.02 -7.58
C ALA A 98 -17.42 0.47 -7.76
N SER A 99 -17.11 1.24 -6.72
CA SER A 99 -17.08 2.69 -6.76
C SER A 99 -15.76 3.20 -6.17
N ALA A 100 -15.29 4.34 -6.65
CA ALA A 100 -14.06 4.96 -6.17
C ALA A 100 -14.31 6.36 -5.61
N PRO A 101 -13.50 6.81 -4.64
CA PRO A 101 -13.60 8.16 -4.13
C PRO A 101 -13.26 9.19 -5.21
N VAL A 102 -14.05 10.25 -5.30
CA VAL A 102 -13.85 11.36 -6.24
C VAL A 102 -13.59 12.67 -5.51
N ILE A 103 -12.82 13.56 -6.15
CA ILE A 103 -12.54 14.89 -5.60
C ILE A 103 -13.64 15.84 -6.05
N ARG A 104 -14.46 16.28 -5.08
CA ARG A 104 -15.42 17.36 -5.29
C ARG A 104 -14.70 18.70 -5.34
N GLU A 105 -14.97 19.47 -6.39
CA GLU A 105 -14.44 20.82 -6.52
C GLU A 105 -15.17 21.76 -5.55
N GLU A 106 -14.44 22.21 -4.55
CA GLU A 106 -14.90 23.17 -3.56
C GLU A 106 -14.51 24.59 -3.99
N THR A 107 -15.43 25.52 -3.77
CA THR A 107 -15.20 26.93 -4.05
C THR A 107 -14.77 27.66 -2.78
N PHE A 108 -13.69 28.42 -2.89
CA PHE A 108 -13.18 29.26 -1.82
C PHE A 108 -13.13 30.70 -2.32
N PHE A 109 -13.77 31.62 -1.60
CA PHE A 109 -13.88 33.02 -2.01
C PHE A 109 -14.41 33.20 -3.45
N GLY A 110 -15.37 32.37 -3.85
CA GLY A 110 -16.02 32.43 -5.16
C GLY A 110 -15.18 31.87 -6.32
N LYS A 111 -14.04 31.22 -6.06
CA LYS A 111 -13.23 30.56 -7.10
C LYS A 111 -13.00 29.08 -6.75
N PRO A 112 -13.02 28.17 -7.74
CA PRO A 112 -12.66 26.77 -7.51
C PRO A 112 -11.18 26.69 -7.10
N CYS A 113 -10.91 25.94 -6.02
CA CYS A 113 -9.55 25.70 -5.56
C CYS A 113 -9.25 24.21 -5.53
N ARG A 114 -8.66 23.71 -6.62
CA ARG A 114 -8.35 22.29 -6.80
C ARG A 114 -7.42 21.71 -5.73
N PRO A 115 -6.31 22.38 -5.34
CA PRO A 115 -5.46 21.87 -4.25
C PRO A 115 -6.20 21.82 -2.91
N ALA A 116 -7.04 22.80 -2.59
CA ALA A 116 -7.82 22.78 -1.35
C ALA A 116 -8.87 21.65 -1.36
N SER A 117 -9.50 21.42 -2.51
CA SER A 117 -10.46 20.34 -2.74
C SER A 117 -9.81 18.96 -2.57
N ALA A 118 -8.63 18.76 -3.16
CA ALA A 118 -7.83 17.55 -2.99
C ALA A 118 -7.43 17.36 -1.52
N PHE A 119 -6.93 18.41 -0.86
CA PHE A 119 -6.57 18.37 0.55
C PHE A 119 -7.73 17.95 1.45
N LEU A 120 -8.92 18.53 1.24
CA LEU A 120 -10.11 18.19 2.02
C LEU A 120 -10.55 16.73 1.79
N THR A 121 -10.43 16.24 0.57
CA THR A 121 -10.75 14.84 0.22
C THR A 121 -9.77 13.87 0.87
N ILE A 122 -8.46 14.14 0.78
CA ILE A 122 -7.42 13.36 1.46
C ILE A 122 -7.65 13.35 2.98
N ARG A 123 -8.00 14.50 3.56
CA ARG A 123 -8.32 14.61 4.99
C ARG A 123 -9.57 13.79 5.35
N ALA A 124 -10.57 13.71 4.46
CA ALA A 124 -11.76 12.89 4.69
C ALA A 124 -11.41 11.39 4.65
N LEU A 125 -10.61 10.94 3.67
CA LEU A 125 -10.12 9.55 3.57
C LEU A 125 -9.32 9.14 4.80
N LEU A 126 -8.41 10.00 5.29
CA LEU A 126 -7.66 9.72 6.51
C LEU A 126 -8.57 9.62 7.74
N LYS A 127 -9.61 10.46 7.83
CA LYS A 127 -10.58 10.39 8.92
C LYS A 127 -11.35 9.06 8.91
N GLU A 128 -11.75 8.59 7.73
CA GLU A 128 -12.41 7.28 7.57
C GLU A 128 -11.49 6.12 7.99
N ALA A 129 -10.21 6.21 7.65
CA ALA A 129 -9.18 5.27 8.11
C ALA A 129 -8.87 5.35 9.63
N GLY A 130 -9.53 6.25 10.37
CA GLY A 130 -9.40 6.39 11.83
C GLY A 130 -8.35 7.40 12.30
N ALA A 131 -7.79 8.23 11.41
CA ALA A 131 -6.85 9.28 11.80
C ALA A 131 -7.55 10.43 12.55
N ASP A 132 -6.88 10.98 13.58
CA ASP A 132 -7.28 12.26 14.15
C ASP A 132 -6.87 13.40 13.21
N VAL A 133 -7.85 13.91 12.48
CA VAL A 133 -7.64 14.96 11.47
C VAL A 133 -7.79 16.38 12.02
N SER A 134 -8.08 16.55 13.32
CA SER A 134 -8.38 17.86 13.93
C SER A 134 -7.23 18.86 13.80
N LYS A 135 -5.99 18.36 13.79
CA LYS A 135 -4.75 19.15 13.70
C LYS A 135 -4.06 19.08 12.33
N ILE A 136 -4.67 18.41 11.35
CA ILE A 136 -4.08 18.30 10.01
C ILE A 136 -4.35 19.60 9.24
N ALA A 137 -3.27 20.30 8.92
CA ALA A 137 -3.21 21.47 8.08
C ALA A 137 -2.37 21.18 6.82
N PRO A 138 -2.46 22.01 5.76
CA PRO A 138 -1.66 21.81 4.55
C PRO A 138 -0.15 21.79 4.80
N SER A 139 0.34 22.51 5.81
CA SER A 139 1.76 22.52 6.21
C SER A 139 2.17 21.35 7.11
N THR A 140 1.23 20.49 7.52
CA THR A 140 1.53 19.35 8.39
C THR A 140 2.47 18.37 7.65
N PRO A 141 3.52 17.86 8.32
CA PRO A 141 4.41 16.86 7.74
C PRO A 141 3.66 15.58 7.36
N LEU A 142 3.99 15.03 6.19
CA LEU A 142 3.30 13.88 5.61
C LEU A 142 3.76 12.54 6.23
N ILE A 143 5.06 12.43 6.52
CA ILE A 143 5.74 11.18 6.94
C ILE A 143 5.06 10.45 8.12
N PRO A 144 4.65 11.13 9.21
CA PRO A 144 4.00 10.44 10.31
C PRO A 144 2.72 9.71 9.89
N TYR A 145 1.96 10.29 8.94
CA TYR A 145 0.70 9.74 8.46
C TYR A 145 0.91 8.68 7.40
N THR A 146 1.90 8.81 6.50
CA THR A 146 2.20 7.76 5.51
C THR A 146 2.71 6.48 6.16
N ASN A 147 3.30 6.57 7.36
CA ASN A 147 3.72 5.39 8.12
C ASN A 147 2.56 4.70 8.82
N GLN A 148 1.73 5.49 9.49
CA GLN A 148 0.62 4.97 10.28
C GLN A 148 -0.53 4.46 9.40
N PHE A 149 -0.79 5.14 8.28
CA PHE A 149 -1.90 4.85 7.36
C PHE A 149 -1.39 4.44 5.97
N ALA A 150 -0.32 3.65 5.93
CA ALA A 150 0.36 3.26 4.68
C ALA A 150 -0.59 2.65 3.64
N ASP A 151 -1.55 1.83 4.08
CA ASP A 151 -2.51 1.19 3.18
C ASP A 151 -3.47 2.21 2.57
N THR A 152 -3.96 3.18 3.35
CA THR A 152 -4.78 4.30 2.84
C THR A 152 -4.03 5.14 1.82
N PHE A 153 -2.73 5.37 2.02
CA PHE A 153 -1.90 6.11 1.07
C PHE A 153 -1.66 5.33 -0.23
N ARG A 154 -1.36 4.03 -0.13
CA ARG A 154 -1.08 3.17 -1.29
C ARG A 154 -2.32 2.79 -2.08
N TRP A 155 -3.49 2.83 -1.46
CA TRP A 155 -4.76 2.45 -2.08
C TRP A 155 -5.67 3.66 -2.28
N SER A 156 -6.42 4.07 -1.25
CA SER A 156 -7.49 5.07 -1.38
C SER A 156 -7.00 6.43 -1.90
N ILE A 157 -5.85 6.92 -1.41
CA ILE A 157 -5.30 8.23 -1.83
C ILE A 157 -4.63 8.12 -3.21
N ALA A 158 -3.91 7.03 -3.49
CA ALA A 158 -3.33 6.79 -4.82
C ALA A 158 -4.41 6.70 -5.90
N ASN A 159 -5.53 6.06 -5.58
CA ASN A 159 -6.67 5.87 -6.47
C ASN A 159 -7.44 7.18 -6.77
N LEU A 160 -7.23 8.27 -6.02
CA LEU A 160 -7.76 9.59 -6.40
C LEU A 160 -7.17 10.08 -7.74
N ALA A 161 -5.95 9.65 -8.06
CA ALA A 161 -5.27 9.97 -9.31
C ALA A 161 -4.22 8.88 -9.66
N PRO A 162 -4.65 7.75 -10.23
CA PRO A 162 -3.75 6.68 -10.63
C PRO A 162 -2.66 7.20 -11.58
N GLY A 163 -1.41 6.75 -11.40
CA GLY A 163 -0.26 7.17 -12.19
C GLY A 163 0.49 8.39 -11.65
N VAL A 164 -0.07 9.11 -10.67
CA VAL A 164 0.44 10.43 -10.25
C VAL A 164 1.39 10.36 -9.06
N MET A 165 1.13 9.44 -8.12
CA MET A 165 1.97 9.28 -6.93
C MET A 165 3.40 8.86 -7.34
N PRO A 166 4.45 9.51 -6.80
CA PRO A 166 5.83 9.08 -6.99
C PRO A 166 6.04 7.67 -6.43
N GLY A 167 7.14 7.02 -6.83
CA GLY A 167 7.51 5.73 -6.26
C GLY A 167 7.67 5.82 -4.74
N ALA A 168 7.07 4.87 -4.03
CA ALA A 168 7.25 4.73 -2.60
C ALA A 168 8.66 4.22 -2.29
N LYS A 169 9.36 4.88 -1.37
CA LYS A 169 10.64 4.43 -0.82
C LYS A 169 10.48 4.20 0.67
N ILE A 170 10.97 3.04 1.13
CA ILE A 170 11.01 2.72 2.56
C ILE A 170 12.36 3.18 3.10
N MET A 171 12.36 4.30 3.80
CA MET A 171 13.53 4.79 4.51
C MET A 171 13.78 3.97 5.78
N ASN A 172 15.05 3.83 6.13
CA ASN A 172 15.56 3.06 7.28
C ASN A 172 15.33 1.55 7.22
N TRP A 173 14.88 0.98 6.10
CA TRP A 173 14.60 -0.45 5.94
C TRP A 173 15.78 -1.35 6.35
N ASP A 174 16.99 -1.01 5.90
CA ASP A 174 18.19 -1.83 6.12
C ASP A 174 18.55 -1.96 7.61
N HIS A 175 18.28 -0.92 8.40
CA HIS A 175 18.53 -0.93 9.85
C HIS A 175 17.60 -1.91 10.57
N TYR A 176 16.35 -2.05 10.10
CA TYR A 176 15.38 -3.00 10.66
C TYR A 176 15.67 -4.43 10.20
N ARG A 177 15.98 -4.62 8.91
CA ARG A 177 16.32 -5.94 8.36
C ARG A 177 17.58 -6.51 8.99
N GLY A 178 18.61 -5.68 9.19
CA GLY A 178 19.83 -6.07 9.91
C GLY A 178 19.52 -6.54 11.33
N ALA A 179 18.71 -5.77 12.06
CA ALA A 179 18.29 -6.11 13.42
C ALA A 179 17.52 -7.45 13.49
N ASP A 180 16.56 -7.65 12.60
CA ASP A 180 15.70 -8.82 12.57
C ASP A 180 16.50 -10.09 12.17
N ILE A 181 17.43 -9.97 11.21
CA ILE A 181 18.37 -11.05 10.86
C ILE A 181 19.31 -11.34 12.03
N SER A 182 19.90 -10.32 12.66
CA SER A 182 20.76 -10.51 13.84
C SER A 182 20.02 -11.23 14.96
N LEU A 183 18.74 -10.91 15.21
CA LEU A 183 17.93 -11.62 16.21
C LEU A 183 17.77 -13.10 15.87
N LEU A 184 17.42 -13.42 14.62
CA LEU A 184 17.25 -14.81 14.15
C LEU A 184 18.51 -15.65 14.40
N TRP A 185 19.69 -15.09 14.10
CA TRP A 185 20.97 -15.76 14.36
C TRP A 185 21.27 -15.89 15.87
N MET A 186 21.01 -14.85 16.66
CA MET A 186 21.35 -14.85 18.09
C MET A 186 20.39 -15.68 18.95
N THR A 187 19.13 -15.84 18.54
CA THR A 187 18.11 -16.60 19.29
C THR A 187 17.94 -18.03 18.78
N GLY A 188 18.15 -18.26 17.48
CA GLY A 188 17.94 -19.56 16.84
C GLY A 188 19.19 -20.42 16.74
N THR A 189 20.28 -19.90 16.19
CA THR A 189 21.43 -20.75 15.81
C THR A 189 22.50 -20.82 16.89
N LEU A 190 22.86 -19.70 17.52
CA LEU A 190 23.92 -19.67 18.53
C LEU A 190 23.61 -20.47 19.80
N PRO A 191 22.41 -20.40 20.41
CA PRO A 191 22.09 -21.17 21.61
C PRO A 191 22.06 -22.68 21.34
N PHE A 192 21.52 -23.07 20.18
CA PHE A 192 21.48 -24.48 19.74
C PHE A 192 22.88 -25.02 19.44
N ALA A 193 23.74 -24.25 18.76
CA ALA A 193 25.13 -24.62 18.52
C ALA A 193 25.92 -24.75 19.84
N LEU A 194 25.70 -23.85 20.80
CA LEU A 194 26.34 -23.90 22.11
C LEU A 194 25.86 -25.11 22.93
N MET A 195 24.56 -25.42 22.90
CA MET A 195 23.98 -26.56 23.60
C MET A 195 24.50 -27.90 23.04
N PHE A 196 24.64 -28.00 21.72
CA PHE A 196 25.21 -29.17 21.05
C PHE A 196 26.71 -29.32 21.33
N SER A 197 27.47 -28.22 21.27
CA SER A 197 28.93 -28.24 21.49
C SER A 197 29.33 -28.55 22.94
N LEU A 198 28.50 -28.17 23.92
CA LEU A 198 28.80 -28.39 25.34
C LEU A 198 28.30 -29.75 25.85
N GLY A 199 27.60 -30.55 25.04
CA GLY A 199 27.05 -31.85 25.44
C GLY A 199 26.12 -31.79 26.68
N SER A 200 25.62 -30.60 26.98
CA SER A 200 24.96 -30.29 28.25
C SER A 200 23.46 -30.61 28.17
N ARG A 201 22.95 -31.37 29.15
CA ARG A 201 21.50 -31.56 29.39
C ARG A 201 20.86 -30.41 30.19
N SER A 202 21.64 -29.40 30.56
CA SER A 202 21.14 -28.26 31.33
C SER A 202 20.31 -27.34 30.45
N LEU A 203 19.18 -26.86 30.98
CA LEU A 203 18.28 -25.89 30.30
C LEU A 203 18.76 -24.44 30.46
N TRP A 204 19.84 -24.18 31.23
CA TRP A 204 20.40 -22.84 31.43
C TRP A 204 20.70 -22.06 30.14
N PRO A 205 21.18 -22.69 29.03
CA PRO A 205 21.39 -22.02 27.75
C PRO A 205 20.11 -21.41 27.15
N LEU A 206 18.91 -21.84 27.56
CA LEU A 206 17.63 -21.28 27.10
C LEU A 206 17.27 -19.94 27.74
N LEU A 207 17.97 -19.51 28.81
CA LEU A 207 17.79 -18.17 29.39
C LEU A 207 18.46 -17.07 28.54
N PHE A 208 19.49 -17.40 27.76
CA PHE A 208 20.13 -16.47 26.82
C PHE A 208 19.15 -15.90 25.77
N PRO A 209 18.33 -16.72 25.08
CA PRO A 209 17.28 -16.22 24.19
C PRO A 209 16.37 -15.17 24.82
N GLY A 210 16.01 -15.32 26.09
CA GLY A 210 15.15 -14.36 26.80
C GLY A 210 15.81 -12.99 26.99
N GLY A 211 17.09 -12.96 27.38
CA GLY A 211 17.86 -11.72 27.50
C GLY A 211 18.08 -11.01 26.15
N PHE A 212 18.35 -11.79 25.09
CA PHE A 212 18.47 -11.26 23.74
C PHE A 212 17.15 -10.74 23.18
N LEU A 213 16.03 -11.40 23.47
CA LEU A 213 14.70 -10.92 23.11
C LEU A 213 14.41 -9.57 23.78
N LEU A 214 14.74 -9.42 25.08
CA LEU A 214 14.57 -8.15 25.78
C LEU A 214 15.42 -7.03 25.15
N LEU A 215 16.70 -7.29 24.88
CA LEU A 215 17.60 -6.33 24.21
C LEU A 215 17.07 -5.95 22.81
N PHE A 216 16.54 -6.92 22.07
CA PHE A 216 15.91 -6.68 20.78
C PHE A 216 14.66 -5.82 20.89
N LEU A 217 13.78 -6.08 21.85
CA LEU A 217 12.60 -5.26 22.09
C LEU A 217 12.99 -3.82 22.45
N LEU A 218 14.01 -3.63 23.29
CA LEU A 218 14.55 -2.31 23.61
C LEU A 218 15.15 -1.62 22.38
N PHE A 219 15.90 -2.35 21.56
CA PHE A 219 16.46 -1.84 20.31
C PHE A 219 15.37 -1.45 19.30
N ARG A 220 14.30 -2.25 19.19
CA ARG A 220 13.13 -1.94 18.37
C ARG A 220 12.40 -0.70 18.85
N VAL A 221 12.24 -0.53 20.16
CA VAL A 221 11.65 0.68 20.76
C VAL A 221 12.51 1.90 20.45
N GLU A 222 13.83 1.80 20.55
CA GLU A 222 14.76 2.89 20.24
C GLU A 222 14.76 3.23 18.74
N LEU A 223 14.80 2.22 17.86
CA LEU A 223 14.64 2.37 16.41
C LEU A 223 13.31 3.05 16.05
N HIS A 224 12.24 2.69 16.76
CA HIS A 224 10.93 3.31 16.58
C HIS A 224 10.95 4.78 17.02
N ARG A 225 11.57 5.09 18.17
CA ARG A 225 11.78 6.47 18.64
C ARG A 225 12.60 7.32 17.68
N ARG A 226 13.63 6.75 17.05
CA ARG A 226 14.50 7.46 16.11
C ARG A 226 13.90 7.73 14.73
N GLY A 227 12.65 7.34 14.52
CA GLY A 227 11.90 7.72 13.32
C GLY A 227 11.21 6.55 12.62
N GLY A 228 11.40 5.30 13.06
CA GLY A 228 10.64 4.19 12.49
C GLY A 228 11.09 3.78 11.08
N ARG A 229 10.42 2.75 10.56
CA ARG A 229 10.31 2.51 9.13
C ARG A 229 9.47 3.64 8.53
N GLN A 230 10.02 4.39 7.57
CA GLN A 230 9.29 5.51 6.97
C GLN A 230 8.94 5.26 5.50
N LEU A 231 7.67 5.40 5.14
CA LEU A 231 7.18 5.36 3.77
C LEU A 231 7.18 6.79 3.22
N GLN A 232 8.06 7.06 2.27
CA GLN A 232 8.19 8.35 1.61
C GLN A 232 7.86 8.23 0.14
N PHE A 233 7.06 9.17 -0.38
CA PHE A 233 6.70 9.22 -1.80
C PHE A 233 7.50 10.35 -2.47
N GLY A 234 8.61 10.00 -3.10
CA GLY A 234 9.51 10.97 -3.76
C GLY A 234 9.92 12.12 -2.83
N ASN A 235 9.77 13.36 -3.31
CA ASN A 235 10.15 14.58 -2.59
C ASN A 235 8.98 15.23 -1.80
N LEU A 236 7.85 14.54 -1.62
CA LEU A 236 6.69 15.09 -0.90
C LEU A 236 6.99 15.22 0.59
N ARG A 237 6.86 16.44 1.13
CA ARG A 237 7.14 16.73 2.55
C ARG A 237 5.87 17.00 3.35
N THR A 238 4.90 17.67 2.74
CA THR A 238 3.69 18.15 3.41
C THR A 238 2.42 17.73 2.68
N PHE A 239 1.28 17.84 3.35
CA PHE A 239 -0.03 17.62 2.73
C PHE A 239 -0.33 18.59 1.58
N ARG A 240 0.25 19.81 1.61
CA ARG A 240 0.17 20.76 0.51
C ARG A 240 0.80 20.17 -0.76
N ASP A 241 2.04 19.68 -0.66
CA ASP A 241 2.76 19.13 -1.81
C ASP A 241 1.97 17.99 -2.45
N LEU A 242 1.41 17.11 -1.63
CA LEU A 242 0.57 16.00 -2.08
C LEU A 242 -0.72 16.50 -2.77
N SER A 243 -1.38 17.50 -2.18
CA SER A 243 -2.64 18.02 -2.70
C SER A 243 -2.45 18.78 -4.01
N GLU A 244 -1.34 19.53 -4.15
CA GLU A 244 -0.95 20.18 -5.40
C GLU A 244 -0.63 19.16 -6.49
N LEU A 245 0.11 18.10 -6.13
CA LEU A 245 0.44 17.02 -7.07
C LEU A 245 -0.82 16.32 -7.59
N ILE A 246 -1.73 15.92 -6.71
CA ILE A 246 -3.00 15.31 -7.09
C ILE A 246 -3.83 16.30 -7.91
N ALA A 247 -3.93 17.56 -7.49
CA ALA A 247 -4.72 18.57 -8.19
C ALA A 247 -4.25 18.89 -9.61
N ALA A 248 -2.97 18.66 -9.92
CA ALA A 248 -2.43 18.88 -11.26
C ALA A 248 -2.93 17.85 -12.29
N ARG A 249 -3.36 16.67 -11.86
CA ARG A 249 -3.67 15.53 -12.75
C ARG A 249 -4.98 14.81 -12.47
N ALA A 250 -5.59 15.03 -11.31
CA ALA A 250 -6.88 14.46 -10.97
C ALA A 250 -8.02 15.09 -11.78
N VAL A 251 -9.06 14.29 -12.03
CA VAL A 251 -10.32 14.77 -12.58
C VAL A 251 -11.18 15.30 -11.44
N PHE A 252 -11.61 16.56 -11.53
CA PHE A 252 -12.46 17.21 -10.53
C PHE A 252 -13.92 17.17 -10.97
N ARG A 253 -14.82 16.98 -10.01
CA ARG A 253 -16.27 17.01 -10.22
C ARG A 253 -16.86 18.27 -9.62
N SER A 254 -17.71 18.95 -10.39
CA SER A 254 -18.46 20.15 -9.98
C SER A 254 -19.62 19.83 -9.05
#